data_AF-A0AAT9LU65-F1
#
_entry.id   AF-A0AAT9LU65-F1
#
_cell.length_a   1.000
_cell.length_b   1.000
_cell.length_c   1.000
_cell.angle_alpha   90.00
_cell.angle_beta   90.00
_cell.angle_gamma   90.00
#
_symmetry.space_group_name_H-M   'P 1'
#
loop_
_entity.id
_entity.type
_entity.pdbx_description
1 polymer ?
#
loop_
_entity_poly.entity_id
_entity_poly.type
_entity_poly.pdbx_seq_one_letter_code
_entity_poly.pdbx_strand_id
1 'polypeptide(L)'
;MLSQRVRIVQAARLRENLIRDHGQDGAFPAPGLVRGLDLDLPGRKSEYLHAVAEAALDGHLDGDRLRALNPDDAVRSVQEVKGLGPFAAELVVIRGANAPDMIPHHEHRLDNEIVQQYGPGHTLADVSDAWRPFRTWAAVHLRTLREERTHEISGHTPA
;
A
#
# COMPACT_ATOMS: atom_id res chain seq x y z
N MET A 1 -7.00 0.55 -3.47
CA MET A 1 -8.19 0.59 -4.35
C MET A 1 -9.26 -0.42 -3.94
N LEU A 2 -9.02 -1.73 -4.09
CA LEU A 2 -10.03 -2.77 -3.83
C LEU A 2 -10.54 -2.81 -2.38
N SER A 3 -9.70 -2.43 -1.42
CA SER A 3 -10.03 -2.38 0.02
C SER A 3 -10.67 -1.07 0.49
N GLN A 4 -10.75 -0.04 -0.35
CA GLN A 4 -11.34 1.23 0.08
C GLN A 4 -12.84 1.08 0.32
N ARG A 5 -13.28 1.50 1.52
CA ARG A 5 -14.68 1.53 1.98
C ARG A 5 -15.38 0.17 1.97
N VAL A 6 -14.62 -0.93 2.05
CA VAL A 6 -15.14 -2.30 2.19
C VAL A 6 -14.33 -3.05 3.23
N ARG A 7 -14.89 -4.13 3.81
CA ARG A 7 -14.14 -4.95 4.78
C ARG A 7 -12.96 -5.63 4.09
N ILE A 8 -11.85 -5.80 4.80
CA ILE A 8 -10.64 -6.39 4.21
C ILE A 8 -10.87 -7.79 3.65
N VAL A 9 -11.73 -8.59 4.29
CA VAL A 9 -12.14 -9.92 3.81
C VAL A 9 -12.89 -9.84 2.48
N GLN A 10 -13.73 -8.83 2.27
CA GLN A 10 -14.42 -8.61 0.99
C GLN A 10 -13.43 -8.19 -0.10
N ALA A 11 -12.47 -7.33 0.24
CA ALA A 11 -11.41 -6.91 -0.67
C ALA A 11 -10.51 -8.07 -1.11
N ALA A 12 -10.17 -8.96 -0.17
CA ALA A 12 -9.43 -10.19 -0.45
C ALA A 12 -10.18 -11.09 -1.43
N ARG A 13 -11.49 -11.32 -1.21
CA ARG A 13 -12.33 -12.09 -2.14
C ARG A 13 -12.40 -11.49 -3.54
N LEU A 14 -12.55 -10.16 -3.65
CA LEU A 14 -12.53 -9.48 -4.94
C LEU A 14 -11.20 -9.69 -5.68
N ARG A 15 -10.08 -9.57 -4.96
CA ARG A 15 -8.74 -9.84 -5.50
C ARG A 15 -8.60 -11.29 -5.95
N GLU A 16 -9.03 -12.24 -5.12
CA GLU A 16 -8.97 -13.68 -5.42
C GLU A 16 -9.79 -14.04 -6.66
N ASN A 17 -11.00 -13.47 -6.80
CA ASN A 17 -11.81 -13.67 -8.00
C ASN A 17 -11.11 -13.13 -9.25
N LEU A 18 -10.56 -11.91 -9.20
CA LEU A 18 -9.81 -11.34 -10.33
C LEU A 18 -8.59 -12.19 -10.72
N ILE A 19 -7.87 -12.73 -9.73
CA ILE A 19 -6.73 -13.63 -9.98
C ILE A 19 -7.21 -14.95 -10.58
N ARG A 20 -8.28 -15.55 -10.05
CA ARG A 20 -8.82 -16.81 -10.56
C ARG A 20 -9.31 -16.67 -12.01
N ASP A 21 -10.02 -15.59 -12.29
CA ASP A 21 -10.75 -15.43 -13.55
C ASP A 21 -9.87 -14.84 -14.67
N HIS A 22 -8.85 -14.04 -14.31
CA HIS A 22 -8.01 -13.31 -15.27
C HIS A 22 -6.50 -13.33 -14.97
N GLY A 23 -6.08 -13.89 -13.85
CA GLY A 23 -4.68 -13.98 -13.46
C GLY A 23 -3.91 -15.04 -14.24
N GLN A 24 -2.58 -15.01 -14.09
CA GLN A 24 -1.68 -16.00 -14.66
C GLN A 24 -0.77 -16.53 -13.56
N ASP A 25 -0.70 -17.86 -13.39
CA ASP A 25 0.13 -18.52 -12.37
C ASP A 25 -0.09 -18.01 -10.93
N GLY A 26 -1.33 -17.62 -10.61
CA GLY A 26 -1.70 -17.05 -9.31
C GLY A 26 -1.33 -15.58 -9.13
N ALA A 27 -0.69 -14.96 -10.12
CA ALA A 27 -0.44 -13.52 -10.15
C ALA A 27 -1.68 -12.73 -10.57
N PHE A 28 -1.74 -11.48 -10.11
CA PHE A 28 -2.76 -10.53 -10.54
C PHE A 28 -2.66 -10.27 -12.05
N PRO A 29 -3.79 -10.07 -12.78
CA PRO A 29 -3.76 -9.81 -14.22
C PRO A 29 -2.84 -8.64 -14.58
N ALA A 30 -2.07 -8.81 -15.66
CA ALA A 30 -1.16 -7.78 -16.15
C ALA A 30 -1.92 -6.49 -16.55
N PRO A 31 -1.31 -5.30 -16.43
CA PRO A 31 -1.98 -4.03 -16.75
C PRO A 31 -2.64 -3.99 -18.14
N GLY A 32 -1.98 -4.54 -19.16
CA GLY A 32 -2.51 -4.60 -20.52
C GLY A 32 -3.83 -5.38 -20.62
N LEU A 33 -3.96 -6.48 -19.85
CA LEU A 33 -5.19 -7.25 -19.78
C LEU A 33 -6.26 -6.47 -18.99
N VAL A 34 -5.92 -5.94 -17.81
CA VAL A 34 -6.86 -5.16 -16.98
C VAL A 34 -7.49 -4.01 -17.77
N ARG A 35 -6.70 -3.28 -18.55
CA ARG A 35 -7.19 -2.17 -19.39
C ARG A 35 -8.26 -2.60 -20.40
N GLY A 36 -8.21 -3.83 -20.91
CA GLY A 36 -9.14 -4.35 -21.90
C GLY A 36 -10.33 -5.12 -21.33
N LEU A 37 -10.35 -5.40 -20.01
CA LEU A 37 -11.43 -6.14 -19.37
C LEU A 37 -12.61 -5.21 -19.04
N ASP A 38 -13.82 -5.71 -19.30
CA ASP A 38 -15.04 -5.17 -18.72
C ASP A 38 -15.23 -5.77 -17.32
N LEU A 39 -14.93 -4.98 -16.29
CA LEU A 39 -14.95 -5.43 -14.89
C LEU A 39 -16.20 -4.90 -14.22
N ASP A 40 -17.07 -5.80 -13.73
CA ASP A 40 -18.17 -5.43 -12.84
C ASP A 40 -17.70 -5.46 -11.38
N LEU A 41 -17.29 -4.30 -10.86
CA LEU A 41 -16.81 -4.14 -9.48
C LEU A 41 -17.62 -3.09 -8.72
N PRO A 42 -17.81 -3.24 -7.40
CA PRO A 42 -18.62 -2.30 -6.63
C PRO A 42 -18.11 -0.85 -6.67
N GLY A 43 -19.00 0.07 -7.05
CA GLY A 43 -18.77 1.51 -7.08
C GLY A 43 -17.84 1.91 -8.24
N ARG A 44 -16.84 2.75 -7.96
CA ARG A 44 -15.89 3.26 -8.97
C ARG A 44 -14.63 2.40 -9.10
N LYS A 45 -14.65 1.16 -8.59
CA LYS A 45 -13.44 0.32 -8.51
C LYS A 45 -12.91 -0.07 -9.88
N SER A 46 -13.77 -0.35 -10.85
CA SER A 46 -13.36 -0.66 -12.23
C SER A 46 -12.63 0.52 -12.87
N GLU A 47 -13.21 1.72 -12.77
CA GLU A 47 -12.61 2.97 -13.25
C GLU A 47 -11.22 3.23 -12.62
N TYR A 48 -11.07 2.96 -11.32
CA TYR A 48 -9.78 3.11 -10.64
C TYR A 48 -8.76 2.05 -11.06
N LEU A 49 -9.20 0.82 -11.32
CA LEU A 49 -8.33 -0.25 -11.80
C LEU A 49 -7.84 0.02 -13.24
N HIS A 50 -8.72 0.53 -14.10
CA HIS A 50 -8.34 0.98 -15.44
C HIS A 50 -7.33 2.13 -15.39
N ALA A 51 -7.56 3.15 -14.55
CA ALA A 51 -6.62 4.25 -14.40
C ALA A 51 -5.24 3.81 -13.88
N VAL A 52 -5.20 2.85 -12.94
CA VAL A 52 -3.93 2.25 -12.47
C VAL A 52 -3.25 1.44 -13.56
N ALA A 53 -4.01 0.70 -14.36
CA ALA A 53 -3.48 -0.07 -15.46
C ALA A 53 -2.86 0.84 -16.54
N GLU A 54 -3.53 1.93 -16.90
CA GLU A 54 -3.01 2.95 -17.80
C GLU A 54 -1.72 3.58 -17.26
N ALA A 55 -1.74 4.07 -16.02
CA ALA A 55 -0.57 4.66 -15.38
C ALA A 55 0.63 3.69 -15.28
N ALA A 56 0.37 2.39 -15.09
CA ALA A 56 1.42 1.37 -15.12
C ALA A 56 2.00 1.16 -16.52
N LEU A 57 1.15 1.11 -17.55
CA LEU A 57 1.56 0.97 -18.95
C LEU A 57 2.36 2.18 -19.46
N ASP A 58 2.03 3.37 -18.95
CA ASP A 58 2.72 4.62 -19.29
C ASP A 58 4.04 4.81 -18.52
N GLY A 59 4.42 3.85 -17.65
CA GLY A 59 5.63 3.92 -16.83
C GLY A 59 5.53 4.85 -15.61
N HIS A 60 4.37 5.44 -15.35
CA HIS A 60 4.14 6.32 -14.20
C HIS A 60 4.27 5.56 -12.88
N LEU A 61 3.94 4.26 -12.86
CA LEU A 61 4.08 3.39 -11.68
C LEU A 61 5.32 2.47 -11.74
N ASP A 62 6.33 2.83 -12.53
CA ASP A 62 7.60 2.10 -12.58
C ASP A 62 8.42 2.23 -11.28
N GLY A 63 8.95 1.11 -10.79
CA GLY A 63 9.64 1.04 -9.51
C GLY A 63 10.99 1.76 -9.52
N ASP A 64 11.77 1.65 -10.58
CA ASP A 64 13.07 2.32 -10.70
C ASP A 64 12.88 3.84 -10.80
N ARG A 65 11.92 4.28 -11.63
CA ARG A 65 11.53 5.69 -11.75
C ARG A 65 11.14 6.28 -10.39
N LEU A 66 10.25 5.61 -9.67
CA LEU A 66 9.77 6.11 -8.38
C LEU A 66 10.88 6.14 -7.32
N ARG A 67 11.79 5.17 -7.30
CA ARG A 67 12.95 5.17 -6.38
C ARG A 67 13.99 6.23 -6.72
N ALA A 68 14.06 6.68 -7.97
CA ALA A 68 14.97 7.76 -8.38
C ALA A 68 14.49 9.16 -7.95
N LEU A 69 13.20 9.32 -7.63
CA LEU A 69 12.64 10.57 -7.12
C LEU A 69 12.90 10.73 -5.62
N ASN A 70 12.82 11.97 -5.14
CA ASN A 70 12.65 12.21 -3.70
C ASN A 70 11.34 11.53 -3.24
N PRO A 71 11.30 10.90 -2.05
CA PRO A 71 10.10 10.22 -1.55
C PRO A 71 8.80 11.04 -1.64
N ASP A 72 8.84 12.33 -1.28
CA ASP A 72 7.63 13.18 -1.31
C ASP A 72 7.15 13.47 -2.73
N ASP A 73 8.07 13.62 -3.67
CA ASP A 73 7.76 13.82 -5.08
C ASP A 73 7.28 12.52 -5.73
N ALA A 74 7.82 11.37 -5.33
CA ALA A 74 7.33 10.05 -5.75
C ALA A 74 5.88 9.86 -5.32
N VAL A 75 5.56 10.17 -4.05
CA VAL A 75 4.18 10.10 -3.54
C VAL A 75 3.27 11.05 -4.28
N ARG A 76 3.68 12.31 -4.48
CA ARG A 76 2.88 13.30 -5.22
C ARG A 76 2.60 12.84 -6.65
N SER A 77 3.62 12.31 -7.33
CA SER A 77 3.46 11.75 -8.67
C SER A 77 2.45 10.61 -8.67
N VAL A 78 2.54 9.65 -7.73
CA VAL A 78 1.57 8.54 -7.66
C VAL A 78 0.14 9.03 -7.36
N GLN A 79 -0.04 10.09 -6.58
CA GLN A 79 -1.37 10.66 -6.28
C GLN A 79 -2.08 11.26 -7.50
N GLU A 80 -1.37 11.57 -8.58
CA GLU A 80 -1.98 12.02 -9.84
C GLU A 80 -2.83 10.92 -10.48
N VAL A 81 -2.57 9.65 -10.15
CA VAL A 81 -3.34 8.52 -10.63
C VAL A 81 -4.69 8.46 -9.92
N LYS A 82 -5.76 8.54 -10.72
CA LYS A 82 -7.14 8.53 -10.24
C LYS A 82 -7.43 7.35 -9.32
N GLY A 83 -7.93 7.66 -8.12
CA GLY A 83 -8.28 6.68 -7.07
C GLY A 83 -7.16 6.44 -6.05
N LEU A 84 -5.92 6.87 -6.33
CA LEU A 84 -4.81 6.80 -5.37
C LEU A 84 -4.79 8.06 -4.50
N GLY A 85 -5.52 8.01 -3.38
CA GLY A 85 -5.39 9.02 -2.32
C GLY A 85 -4.06 8.91 -1.55
N PRO A 86 -3.77 9.85 -0.63
CA PRO A 86 -2.47 9.98 0.01
C PRO A 86 -1.92 8.69 0.64
N PHE A 87 -2.73 8.02 1.45
CA PHE A 87 -2.37 6.73 2.05
C PHE A 87 -2.06 5.64 1.00
N ALA A 88 -2.86 5.54 -0.06
CA ALA A 88 -2.64 4.52 -1.09
C ALA A 88 -1.38 4.81 -1.91
N ALA A 89 -1.10 6.08 -2.19
CA ALA A 89 0.11 6.49 -2.89
C ALA A 89 1.37 6.20 -2.07
N GLU A 90 1.37 6.48 -0.77
CA GLU A 90 2.47 6.09 0.12
C GLU A 90 2.74 4.58 0.08
N LEU A 91 1.68 3.75 0.16
CA LEU A 91 1.85 2.30 0.09
C LEU A 91 2.42 1.83 -1.26
N VAL A 92 2.06 2.49 -2.36
CA VAL A 92 2.64 2.20 -3.68
C VAL A 92 4.14 2.53 -3.69
N VAL A 93 4.57 3.68 -3.16
CA VAL A 93 5.99 4.05 -3.11
C VAL A 93 6.78 3.13 -2.15
N ILE A 94 6.26 2.93 -0.94
CA ILE A 94 6.91 2.18 0.14
C ILE A 94 6.97 0.68 -0.19
N ARG A 95 5.86 0.07 -0.57
CA ARG A 95 5.78 -1.40 -0.76
C ARG A 95 5.78 -1.83 -2.22
N GLY A 96 5.17 -1.05 -3.10
CA GLY A 96 5.16 -1.36 -4.54
C GLY A 96 6.51 -1.08 -5.18
N ALA A 97 7.02 0.13 -5.02
CA ALA A 97 8.31 0.56 -5.53
C ALA A 97 9.47 0.26 -4.57
N ASN A 98 9.22 -0.28 -3.38
CA ASN A 98 10.27 -0.65 -2.41
C ASN A 98 11.27 0.50 -2.15
N ALA A 99 10.77 1.72 -1.96
CA ALA A 99 11.60 2.83 -1.50
C ALA A 99 12.15 2.49 -0.09
N PRO A 100 13.48 2.37 0.10
CA PRO A 100 14.02 1.78 1.32
C PRO A 100 14.04 2.73 2.53
N ASP A 101 14.13 4.04 2.28
CA ASP A 101 14.40 5.04 3.31
C ASP A 101 13.33 6.13 3.41
N MET A 102 12.06 5.72 3.52
CA MET A 102 10.89 6.60 3.66
C MET A 102 10.07 6.24 4.92
N ILE A 103 9.45 7.24 5.54
CA ILE A 103 8.50 7.08 6.65
C ILE A 103 7.07 7.36 6.13
N PRO A 104 6.09 6.48 6.37
CA PRO A 104 4.69 6.76 6.02
C PRO A 104 4.11 7.84 6.94
N HIS A 105 3.47 8.87 6.38
CA HIS A 105 2.83 9.93 7.16
C HIS A 105 1.36 9.63 7.46
N HIS A 106 0.71 8.76 6.68
CA HIS A 106 -0.71 8.48 6.80
C HIS A 106 -1.02 7.14 7.50
N GLU A 107 -0.09 6.64 8.32
CA GLU A 107 -0.20 5.36 9.04
C GLU A 107 -0.30 5.57 10.55
N HIS A 108 -1.48 5.98 11.04
CA HIS A 108 -1.70 6.29 12.46
C HIS A 108 -1.45 5.10 13.42
N ARG A 109 -1.47 3.86 12.92
CA ARG A 109 -1.16 2.68 13.75
C ARG A 109 0.31 2.61 14.11
N LEU A 110 1.18 3.23 13.31
CA LEU A 110 2.61 3.30 13.58
C LEU A 110 2.89 4.18 14.80
N ASP A 111 2.21 5.32 14.95
CA ASP A 111 2.38 6.21 16.12
C ASP A 111 2.10 5.48 17.44
N ASN A 112 1.02 4.70 17.48
CA ASN A 112 0.68 3.86 18.63
C ASN A 112 1.75 2.79 18.90
N GLU A 113 2.41 2.28 17.86
CA GLU A 113 3.49 1.33 18.02
C GLU A 113 4.78 2.00 18.53
N ILE A 114 5.05 3.25 18.14
CA ILE A 114 6.17 4.00 18.68
C ILE A 114 6.03 4.16 20.18
N VAL A 115 4.84 4.57 20.65
CA VAL A 115 4.58 4.68 22.09
C VAL A 115 4.74 3.33 22.80
N GLN A 116 4.31 2.23 22.18
CA GLN A 116 4.43 0.89 22.75
C GLN A 116 5.89 0.42 22.89
N GLN A 117 6.75 0.70 21.91
CA GLN A 117 8.13 0.20 21.88
C GLN A 117 9.12 1.13 22.59
N TYR A 118 8.91 2.44 22.49
CA TYR A 118 9.84 3.46 22.97
C TYR A 118 9.34 4.18 24.23
N GLY A 119 8.05 4.05 24.57
CA GLY A 119 7.43 4.68 25.74
C GLY A 119 6.68 5.97 25.42
N PRO A 120 5.91 6.49 26.39
CA PRO A 120 5.13 7.71 26.22
C PRO A 120 6.04 8.92 25.98
N GLY A 121 5.64 9.78 25.05
CA GLY A 121 6.37 11.02 24.70
C GLY A 121 7.36 10.88 23.54
N HIS A 122 7.68 9.66 23.10
CA HIS A 122 8.44 9.45 21.87
C HIS A 122 7.54 9.57 20.63
N THR A 123 8.01 10.31 19.64
CA THR A 123 7.38 10.43 18.33
C THR A 123 8.14 9.60 17.29
N LEU A 124 7.48 9.31 16.17
CA LEU A 124 8.10 8.67 15.02
C LEU A 124 9.32 9.44 14.50
N ALA A 125 9.26 10.77 14.53
CA ALA A 125 10.37 11.63 14.14
C ALA A 125 11.59 11.42 15.07
N ASP A 126 11.39 11.31 16.37
CA ASP A 126 12.48 11.17 17.36
C ASP A 126 13.30 9.89 17.18
N VAL A 127 12.65 8.80 16.77
CA VAL A 127 13.28 7.46 16.74
C VAL A 127 13.73 7.02 15.35
N SER A 128 13.15 7.60 14.30
CA SER A 128 13.29 7.08 12.94
C SER A 128 14.65 7.34 12.30
N ASP A 129 15.39 8.37 12.73
CA ASP A 129 16.73 8.64 12.19
C ASP A 129 17.71 7.48 12.43
N ALA A 130 17.55 6.76 13.54
CA ALA A 130 18.36 5.58 13.86
C ALA A 130 18.11 4.38 12.92
N TRP A 131 17.02 4.39 12.13
CA TRP A 131 16.69 3.31 11.22
C TRP A 131 17.26 3.52 9.81
N ARG A 132 17.91 4.65 9.54
CA ARG A 132 18.53 4.89 8.24
C ARG A 132 19.59 3.82 7.92
N PRO A 133 19.70 3.40 6.64
CA PRO A 133 18.95 3.85 5.46
C PRO A 133 17.70 2.98 5.17
N PHE A 134 17.12 2.33 6.19
CA PHE A 134 16.03 1.35 6.05
C PHE A 134 14.77 1.75 6.82
N ARG A 135 14.49 3.05 6.93
CA ARG A 135 13.33 3.57 7.67
C ARG A 135 12.00 2.93 7.26
N THR A 136 11.85 2.61 5.97
CA THR A 136 10.66 1.93 5.47
C THR A 136 10.50 0.53 6.04
N TRP A 137 11.57 -0.26 6.07
CA TRP A 137 11.53 -1.63 6.57
C TRP A 137 11.37 -1.69 8.08
N ALA A 138 11.94 -0.72 8.81
CA ALA A 138 11.67 -0.58 10.25
C ALA A 138 10.18 -0.28 10.52
N ALA A 139 9.58 0.67 9.79
CA ALA A 139 8.15 0.96 9.90
C ALA A 139 7.26 -0.24 9.53
N VAL A 140 7.61 -0.97 8.46
CA VAL A 140 6.92 -2.22 8.08
C VAL A 140 7.00 -3.26 9.18
N HIS A 141 8.18 -3.46 9.77
CA HIS A 141 8.40 -4.41 10.85
C HIS A 141 7.59 -4.08 12.10
N LEU A 142 7.62 -2.82 12.55
CA LEU A 142 6.84 -2.36 13.70
C LEU A 142 5.34 -2.60 13.50
N ARG A 143 4.81 -2.31 12.30
CA ARG A 143 3.41 -2.58 11.98
C ARG A 143 3.08 -4.07 11.95
N THR A 144 4.00 -4.92 11.48
CA THR A 144 3.83 -6.38 11.52
C THR A 144 3.80 -6.88 12.96
N LEU A 145 4.72 -6.44 13.81
CA LEU A 145 4.74 -6.77 15.25
C LEU A 145 3.44 -6.35 15.94
N ARG A 146 2.90 -5.19 15.57
CA ARG A 146 1.62 -4.72 16.08
C ARG A 146 0.49 -5.68 15.70
N GLU A 147 0.37 -6.00 14.41
CA GLU A 147 -0.68 -6.89 13.91
C GLU A 147 -0.60 -8.29 14.53
N GLU A 148 0.60 -8.83 14.72
CA GLU A 148 0.81 -10.11 15.42
C GLU A 148 0.30 -10.09 16.87
N ARG A 149 0.36 -8.93 17.52
CA ARG A 149 -0.08 -8.75 18.91
C ARG A 149 -1.57 -8.41 19.03
N THR A 150 -2.13 -7.63 18.12
CA THR A 150 -3.51 -7.10 18.25
C THR A 150 -4.52 -7.76 17.33
N HIS A 151 -4.07 -8.40 16.24
CA HIS A 151 -4.91 -8.99 15.20
C HIS A 151 -5.99 -8.05 14.64
N GLU A 152 -5.75 -6.75 14.71
CA GLU A 152 -6.71 -5.68 14.40
C GLU A 152 -7.07 -5.62 12.90
N ILE A 153 -6.22 -6.15 12.01
CA ILE A 153 -6.48 -6.27 10.57
C ILE A 153 -7.15 -7.62 10.26
N SER A 154 -6.60 -8.70 10.81
CA SER A 154 -6.99 -10.08 10.50
C SER A 154 -8.34 -10.48 11.11
N GLY A 155 -8.79 -9.76 12.14
CA GLY A 155 -10.07 -9.99 12.81
C GLY A 155 -10.15 -11.32 13.57
N HIS A 156 -9.01 -11.98 13.81
CA HIS A 156 -8.94 -13.15 14.68
C HIS A 156 -8.64 -12.69 16.11
N THR A 157 -9.60 -12.80 17.02
CA THR A 157 -9.28 -12.72 18.45
C THR A 157 -8.37 -13.90 18.78
N PRO A 158 -7.20 -13.70 19.42
CA PRO A 158 -6.38 -14.81 19.85
C PRO A 158 -7.17 -15.64 20.86
N ALA A 159 -7.07 -16.97 20.72
CA ALA A 159 -7.78 -17.95 21.54
C ALA A 159 -7.33 -17.94 23.01
#